data_AF-A0A224XVM7-F1
#
_entry.id   AF-A0A224XVM7-F1
#
_cell.length_a   1.000
_cell.length_b   1.000
_cell.length_c   1.000
_cell.angle_alpha   90.00
_cell.angle_beta   90.00
_cell.angle_gamma   90.00
#
_symmetry.space_group_name_H-M   'P 1'
#
loop_
_entity.id
_entity.type
_entity.pdbx_description
1 polymer ?
#
loop_
_entity_poly.entity_id
_entity_poly.type
_entity_poly.pdbx_seq_one_letter_code
_entity_poly.pdbx_strand_id
1 'polypeptide(L)'
;SSGSDIQHHLQSMFYLLKPEETLKMAVKLESVHPGRTRYLVVVSRPGRQLTEESCLLGIDCNHATTVGLVLKVLADTAITLDGDGGFSVSVCGRQHIFKPVSVQAMWSALQTLHKVSAKAREHNYFLGGLTHEWVAHYEGRISSDRSCLNEWHAMDSLESRRPPSPDSVRHKPTERSETERVIRTALKEIMMSVDLDEVTSKQVRAKLEECLDVDLGEFKSFIDEEMLVILGQMDEATEIFPHVYLGSEWNASNLEELNKNG
;
A
#
# COMPACT_ATOMS: atom_id res chain seq x y z
N SER A 1 23.30 0.27 -9.91
CA SER A 1 23.73 0.09 -8.50
C SER A 1 22.57 -0.23 -7.58
N SER A 2 21.33 0.21 -7.83
CA SER A 2 20.15 -0.11 -7.01
C SER A 2 19.65 -1.57 -7.15
N GLY A 3 19.79 -2.15 -8.36
CA GLY A 3 19.32 -3.50 -8.66
C GLY A 3 20.10 -4.64 -7.97
N SER A 4 21.37 -4.42 -7.60
CA SER A 4 22.15 -5.41 -6.84
C SER A 4 21.71 -5.48 -5.37
N ASP A 5 21.35 -4.32 -4.80
CA ASP A 5 21.02 -4.21 -3.39
C ASP A 5 19.67 -4.87 -3.09
N ILE A 6 18.68 -4.72 -3.99
CA ILE A 6 17.38 -5.37 -3.83
C ILE A 6 17.47 -6.90 -3.89
N GLN A 7 18.31 -7.46 -4.78
CA GLN A 7 18.51 -8.91 -4.84
C GLN A 7 19.13 -9.45 -3.55
N HIS A 8 20.13 -8.76 -3.02
CA HIS A 8 20.76 -9.12 -1.74
C HIS A 8 19.77 -9.03 -0.57
N HIS A 9 18.94 -7.98 -0.53
CA HIS A 9 17.91 -7.82 0.49
C HIS A 9 16.85 -8.93 0.41
N LEU A 10 16.35 -9.25 -0.79
CA LEU A 10 15.39 -10.33 -0.99
C LEU A 10 15.96 -11.68 -0.55
N GLN A 11 17.22 -11.98 -0.93
CA GLN A 11 17.89 -13.19 -0.48
C GLN A 11 17.99 -13.25 1.04
N SER A 12 18.35 -12.14 1.69
CA SER A 12 18.44 -12.05 3.15
C SER A 12 17.08 -12.23 3.83
N MET A 13 16.00 -11.70 3.23
CA MET A 13 14.64 -11.94 3.71
C MET A 13 14.26 -13.42 3.61
N PHE A 14 14.60 -14.10 2.51
CA PHE A 14 14.35 -15.55 2.39
C PHE A 14 15.05 -16.36 3.48
N TYR A 15 16.25 -15.96 3.92
CA TYR A 15 16.94 -16.61 5.03
C TYR A 15 16.27 -16.38 6.40
N LEU A 16 15.45 -15.35 6.55
CA LEU A 16 14.61 -15.17 7.74
C LEU A 16 13.40 -16.10 7.75
N LEU A 17 12.93 -16.51 6.57
CA LEU A 17 11.72 -17.32 6.42
C LEU A 17 11.97 -18.81 6.65
N LYS A 18 10.94 -19.52 7.11
CA LYS A 18 11.01 -20.99 7.17
C LYS A 18 10.76 -21.60 5.79
N PRO A 19 11.27 -22.81 5.52
CA PRO A 19 11.10 -23.48 4.23
C PRO A 19 9.62 -23.70 3.83
N GLU A 20 8.71 -23.81 4.79
CA GLU A 20 7.28 -24.02 4.54
C GLU A 20 6.50 -22.71 4.28
N GLU A 21 7.17 -21.56 4.35
CA GLU A 21 6.55 -20.23 4.25
C GLU A 21 6.83 -19.61 2.88
N THR A 22 5.87 -18.84 2.37
CA THR A 22 5.94 -18.19 1.06
C THR A 22 5.94 -16.68 1.23
N LEU A 23 6.95 -16.02 0.67
CA LEU A 23 6.97 -14.56 0.51
C LEU A 23 6.00 -14.20 -0.63
N LYS A 24 4.89 -13.53 -0.30
CA LYS A 24 3.87 -13.10 -1.29
C LYS A 24 4.19 -11.75 -1.90
N MET A 25 4.85 -10.90 -1.13
CA MET A 25 5.13 -9.51 -1.48
C MET A 25 6.23 -8.98 -0.58
N ALA A 26 7.14 -8.17 -1.14
CA ALA A 26 8.07 -7.33 -0.40
C ALA A 26 8.09 -5.93 -1.03
N VAL A 27 7.61 -4.93 -0.28
CA VAL A 27 7.52 -3.54 -0.73
C VAL A 27 8.46 -2.68 0.11
N LYS A 28 9.35 -1.94 -0.56
CA LYS A 28 10.23 -0.98 0.11
C LYS A 28 9.43 0.22 0.60
N LEU A 29 9.73 0.66 1.81
CA LEU A 29 9.08 1.81 2.43
C LEU A 29 10.03 3.01 2.47
N GLU A 30 9.43 4.20 2.47
CA GLU A 30 10.11 5.43 2.85
C GLU A 30 10.59 5.33 4.30
N SER A 31 11.71 5.99 4.59
CA SER A 31 12.22 6.12 5.95
C SER A 31 12.58 7.56 6.24
N VAL A 32 12.30 8.00 7.46
CA VAL A 32 12.71 9.33 7.95
C VAL A 32 14.22 9.40 8.22
N HIS A 33 14.89 8.26 8.28
CA HIS A 33 16.33 8.16 8.53
C HIS A 33 17.10 7.86 7.22
N PRO A 34 17.99 8.77 6.79
CA PRO A 34 18.80 8.55 5.59
C PRO A 34 19.62 7.25 5.67
N GLY A 35 19.67 6.52 4.54
CA GLY A 35 20.43 5.27 4.44
C GLY A 35 19.79 4.05 5.09
N ARG A 36 18.62 4.19 5.74
CA ARG A 36 17.85 3.07 6.25
C ARG A 36 17.02 2.44 5.13
N THR A 37 17.07 1.11 5.03
CA THR A 37 16.24 0.38 4.07
C THR A 37 15.26 -0.50 4.82
N ARG A 38 13.97 -0.30 4.57
CA ARG A 38 12.88 -1.01 5.27
C ARG A 38 11.91 -1.59 4.28
N TYR A 39 11.38 -2.76 4.61
CA TYR A 39 10.42 -3.47 3.77
C TYR A 39 9.21 -3.90 4.58
N LEU A 40 8.04 -3.69 4.00
CA LEU A 40 6.82 -4.39 4.39
C LEU A 40 6.74 -5.69 3.59
N VAL A 41 6.69 -6.83 4.29
CA VAL A 41 6.67 -8.15 3.68
C VAL A 41 5.41 -8.90 4.09
N VAL A 42 4.69 -9.47 3.12
CA VAL A 42 3.58 -10.40 3.39
C VAL A 42 4.11 -11.81 3.27
N VAL A 43 4.03 -12.56 4.37
CA VAL A 43 4.42 -13.96 4.44
C VAL A 43 3.18 -14.80 4.64
N SER A 44 3.03 -15.86 3.86
CA SER A 44 1.93 -16.81 3.99
C SER A 44 2.44 -18.20 4.31
N ARG A 45 1.63 -18.95 5.06
CA ARG A 45 1.88 -20.34 5.39
C ARG A 45 0.62 -21.18 5.13
N PRO A 46 0.74 -22.35 4.49
CA PRO A 46 -0.38 -23.28 4.42
C PRO A 46 -0.76 -23.77 5.84
N GLY A 47 -2.03 -23.60 6.18
CA GLY A 47 -2.64 -24.03 7.44
C GLY A 47 -3.08 -25.49 7.41
N ARG A 48 -3.62 -25.97 8.54
CA ARG A 48 -3.98 -27.39 8.77
C ARG A 48 -5.09 -27.95 7.85
N GLN A 49 -5.80 -27.11 7.10
CA GLN A 49 -6.93 -27.52 6.23
C GLN A 49 -6.86 -26.93 4.81
N LEU A 50 -5.66 -26.84 4.21
CA LEU A 50 -5.45 -26.18 2.90
C LEU A 50 -5.83 -24.69 2.86
N THR A 51 -6.17 -24.12 4.02
CA THR A 51 -6.34 -22.69 4.19
C THR A 51 -4.96 -22.01 4.26
N GLU A 52 -4.90 -20.70 4.07
CA GLU A 52 -3.62 -19.98 4.01
C GLU A 52 -3.64 -18.85 5.03
N GLU A 53 -2.76 -18.96 6.01
CA GLU A 53 -2.58 -17.99 7.07
C GLU A 53 -1.52 -16.98 6.63
N SER A 54 -1.68 -15.70 6.96
CA SER A 54 -0.75 -14.65 6.52
C SER A 54 -0.36 -13.73 7.67
N CYS A 55 0.88 -13.25 7.65
CA CYS A 55 1.35 -12.19 8.55
C CYS A 55 2.11 -11.12 7.77
N LEU A 56 2.19 -9.93 8.36
CA LEU A 56 3.03 -8.84 7.90
C LEU A 56 4.29 -8.81 8.75
N LEU A 57 5.43 -8.73 8.09
CA LEU A 57 6.73 -8.49 8.72
C LEU A 57 7.23 -7.11 8.27
N GLY A 58 7.59 -6.26 9.23
CA GLY A 58 8.44 -5.11 8.96
C GLY A 58 9.89 -5.54 9.13
N ILE A 59 10.64 -5.50 8.03
CA ILE A 59 12.04 -5.96 7.97
C ILE A 59 12.93 -4.76 7.72
N ASP A 60 13.96 -4.59 8.55
CA ASP A 60 15.01 -3.59 8.36
C ASP A 60 16.23 -4.28 7.71
N CYS A 61 16.63 -3.83 6.52
CA CYS A 61 17.78 -4.32 5.76
C CYS A 61 18.91 -3.28 5.82
N ASN A 62 19.52 -3.16 7.00
CA ASN A 62 20.64 -2.22 7.23
C ASN A 62 21.97 -2.99 7.16
N HIS A 63 22.85 -2.85 8.15
CA HIS A 63 24.05 -3.67 8.26
C HIS A 63 23.73 -5.17 8.42
N ALA A 64 22.63 -5.47 9.10
CA ALA A 64 22.05 -6.79 9.21
C ALA A 64 20.56 -6.73 8.85
N THR A 65 20.01 -7.85 8.39
CA THR A 65 18.57 -8.00 8.12
C THR A 65 17.86 -8.47 9.38
N THR A 66 16.98 -7.64 9.93
CA THR A 66 16.29 -7.90 11.21
C THR A 66 14.78 -7.70 11.08
N VAL A 67 14.03 -8.43 11.90
CA VAL A 67 12.58 -8.24 12.04
C VAL A 67 12.34 -7.14 13.07
N GLY A 68 11.62 -6.09 12.68
CA GLY A 68 11.28 -4.94 13.52
C GLY A 68 9.79 -4.81 13.85
N LEU A 69 8.92 -5.43 13.04
CA LEU A 69 7.47 -5.42 13.24
C LEU A 69 6.87 -6.77 12.83
N VAL A 70 5.86 -7.23 13.56
CA VAL A 70 5.09 -8.45 13.24
C VAL A 70 3.62 -8.18 13.49
N LEU A 71 2.78 -8.41 12.47
CA LEU A 71 1.32 -8.27 12.56
C LEU A 71 0.64 -9.50 11.95
N LYS A 72 -0.31 -10.11 12.66
CA LYS A 72 -1.14 -11.18 12.09
C LYS A 72 -2.17 -10.56 11.14
N VAL A 73 -2.47 -11.24 10.03
CA VAL A 73 -3.60 -10.86 9.17
C VAL A 73 -4.83 -11.66 9.62
N LEU A 74 -5.72 -10.99 10.32
CA LEU A 74 -6.94 -11.56 10.90
C LEU A 74 -8.19 -10.99 10.23
N ALA A 75 -9.36 -11.54 10.56
CA ALA A 75 -10.64 -11.11 10.00
C ALA A 75 -11.00 -9.64 10.32
N ASP A 76 -10.46 -9.08 11.41
CA ASP A 76 -10.63 -7.68 11.79
C ASP A 76 -9.57 -6.75 11.16
N THR A 77 -8.72 -7.24 10.25
CA THR A 77 -7.71 -6.42 9.57
C THR A 77 -8.39 -5.38 8.68
N ALA A 78 -8.30 -4.11 9.08
CA ALA A 78 -8.76 -2.96 8.31
C ALA A 78 -7.58 -2.26 7.63
N ILE A 79 -7.77 -1.85 6.37
CA ILE A 79 -6.77 -1.14 5.57
C ILE A 79 -7.41 0.15 5.10
N THR A 80 -6.76 1.29 5.32
CA THR A 80 -7.26 2.62 4.92
C THR A 80 -6.14 3.46 4.34
N LEU A 81 -6.43 4.24 3.30
CA LEU A 81 -5.49 5.27 2.82
C LEU A 81 -5.36 6.37 3.87
N ASP A 82 -4.16 6.94 3.97
CA ASP A 82 -3.89 8.00 4.95
C ASP A 82 -3.98 9.42 4.36
N GLY A 83 -4.13 9.57 3.04
CA GLY A 83 -4.21 10.86 2.34
C GLY A 83 -2.85 11.54 2.17
N ASP A 84 -1.77 10.92 2.62
CA ASP A 84 -0.41 11.42 2.51
C ASP A 84 0.50 10.38 1.85
N GLY A 85 -0.02 9.67 0.85
CA GLY A 85 0.77 8.78 0.02
C GLY A 85 1.13 7.45 0.65
N GLY A 86 0.38 7.04 1.68
CA GLY A 86 0.48 5.69 2.22
C GLY A 86 -0.85 5.15 2.70
N PHE A 87 -0.75 4.10 3.51
CA PHE A 87 -1.90 3.42 4.06
C PHE A 87 -1.63 2.98 5.49
N SER A 88 -2.72 2.87 6.25
CA SER A 88 -2.70 2.30 7.59
C SER A 88 -3.28 0.90 7.58
N VAL A 89 -2.68 0.01 8.38
CA VAL A 89 -3.22 -1.31 8.68
C VAL A 89 -3.56 -1.34 10.16
N SER A 90 -4.83 -1.64 10.46
CA SER A 90 -5.34 -1.80 11.82
C SER A 90 -5.75 -3.24 12.07
N VAL A 91 -5.24 -3.85 13.14
CA VAL A 91 -5.58 -5.21 13.56
C VAL A 91 -5.43 -5.34 15.07
N CYS A 92 -6.40 -5.98 15.75
CA CYS A 92 -6.40 -6.15 17.20
C CYS A 92 -6.22 -4.82 17.97
N GLY A 93 -6.79 -3.73 17.47
CA GLY A 93 -6.70 -2.39 18.07
C GLY A 93 -5.33 -1.71 17.95
N ARG A 94 -4.40 -2.27 17.17
CA ARG A 94 -3.11 -1.65 16.83
C ARG A 94 -3.16 -1.14 15.41
N GLN A 95 -2.69 0.08 15.19
CA GLN A 95 -2.61 0.71 13.88
C GLN A 95 -1.16 1.03 13.54
N HIS A 96 -0.76 0.71 12.30
CA HIS A 96 0.56 1.00 11.76
C HIS A 96 0.43 1.65 10.40
N ILE A 97 1.27 2.66 10.12
CA ILE A 97 1.28 3.39 8.86
C ILE A 97 2.47 2.94 8.03
N PHE A 98 2.23 2.77 6.73
CA PHE A 98 3.23 2.36 5.76
C PHE A 98 3.22 3.35 4.59
N LYS A 99 4.39 3.88 4.27
CA LYS A 99 4.62 4.81 3.16
C LYS A 99 5.48 4.13 2.10
N PRO A 100 4.92 3.55 1.04
CA PRO A 100 5.68 2.90 -0.02
C PRO A 100 6.53 3.90 -0.82
N VAL A 101 7.69 3.46 -1.31
CA VAL A 101 8.61 4.35 -2.07
C VAL A 101 8.11 4.76 -3.45
N SER A 102 7.02 4.18 -3.94
CA SER A 102 6.40 4.57 -5.21
C SER A 102 4.91 4.25 -5.25
N VAL A 103 4.22 4.88 -6.20
CA VAL A 103 2.80 4.67 -6.47
C VAL A 103 2.54 3.21 -6.87
N GLN A 104 3.40 2.62 -7.71
CA GLN A 104 3.28 1.20 -8.10
C GLN A 104 3.52 0.24 -6.94
N ALA A 105 4.47 0.56 -6.06
CA ALA A 105 4.71 -0.21 -4.84
C ALA A 105 3.52 -0.13 -3.87
N MET A 106 2.86 1.03 -3.79
CA MET A 106 1.63 1.22 -3.01
C MET A 106 0.47 0.38 -3.55
N TRP A 107 0.23 0.42 -4.86
CA TRP A 107 -0.78 -0.43 -5.51
C TRP A 107 -0.55 -1.91 -5.23
N SER A 108 0.67 -2.40 -5.47
CA SER A 108 1.06 -3.79 -5.24
C SER A 108 0.84 -4.22 -3.78
N ALA A 109 1.13 -3.32 -2.84
CA ALA A 109 0.88 -3.54 -1.41
C ALA A 109 -0.59 -3.72 -1.09
N LEU A 110 -1.42 -2.77 -1.53
CA LEU A 110 -2.85 -2.77 -1.26
C LEU A 110 -3.55 -3.98 -1.89
N GLN A 111 -3.21 -4.34 -3.14
CA GLN A 111 -3.75 -5.52 -3.82
C GLN A 111 -3.48 -6.80 -3.02
N THR A 112 -2.22 -6.99 -2.60
CA THR A 112 -1.83 -8.17 -1.82
C THR A 112 -2.53 -8.18 -0.45
N LEU A 113 -2.54 -7.05 0.25
CA LEU A 113 -3.14 -6.92 1.58
C LEU A 113 -4.65 -7.17 1.57
N HIS A 114 -5.38 -6.59 0.60
CA HIS A 114 -6.81 -6.85 0.45
C HIS A 114 -7.10 -8.31 0.16
N LYS A 115 -6.28 -8.97 -0.68
CA LYS A 115 -6.41 -10.41 -0.96
C LYS A 115 -6.23 -11.27 0.28
N VAL A 116 -5.16 -11.05 1.06
CA VAL A 116 -4.91 -11.86 2.27
C VAL A 116 -5.90 -11.53 3.40
N SER A 117 -6.36 -10.28 3.52
CA SER A 117 -7.40 -9.88 4.49
C SER A 117 -8.77 -10.48 4.12
N ALA A 118 -9.12 -10.52 2.82
CA ALA A 118 -10.35 -11.19 2.37
C ALA A 118 -10.36 -12.68 2.75
N LYS A 119 -9.24 -13.38 2.54
CA LYS A 119 -9.09 -14.79 2.92
C LYS A 119 -9.18 -15.00 4.44
N ALA A 120 -8.61 -14.08 5.23
CA ALA A 120 -8.72 -14.12 6.67
C ALA A 120 -10.17 -13.94 7.16
N ARG A 121 -10.94 -13.07 6.50
CA ARG A 121 -12.39 -12.90 6.76
C ARG A 121 -13.19 -14.14 6.36
N GLU A 122 -12.94 -14.68 5.17
CA GLU A 122 -13.62 -15.88 4.66
C GLU A 122 -13.46 -17.08 5.60
N HIS A 123 -12.26 -17.26 6.15
CA HIS A 123 -11.96 -18.37 7.06
C HIS A 123 -12.11 -18.02 8.55
N ASN A 124 -12.66 -16.85 8.88
CA ASN A 124 -12.87 -16.39 10.25
C ASN A 124 -11.63 -16.52 11.15
N TYR A 125 -10.49 -16.00 10.70
CA TYR A 125 -9.29 -15.97 11.55
C TYR A 125 -9.42 -14.88 12.61
N PHE A 126 -9.37 -15.26 13.89
CA PHE A 126 -9.50 -14.33 15.01
C PHE A 126 -8.37 -14.52 16.02
N LEU A 127 -8.15 -13.48 16.83
CA LEU A 127 -7.17 -13.51 17.90
C LEU A 127 -7.54 -14.58 18.95
N GLY A 128 -6.59 -15.45 19.29
CA GLY A 128 -6.82 -16.57 20.21
C GLY A 128 -7.45 -17.80 19.55
N GLY A 129 -7.65 -17.79 18.22
CA GLY A 129 -8.00 -18.98 17.45
C GLY A 129 -6.83 -19.97 17.32
N LEU A 130 -7.07 -21.08 16.62
CA LEU A 130 -6.09 -22.15 16.38
C LEU A 130 -5.17 -21.90 15.17
N THR A 131 -5.12 -20.66 14.67
CA THR A 131 -4.37 -20.26 13.48
C THR A 131 -3.28 -19.26 13.88
N HIS A 132 -2.29 -19.05 13.00
CA HIS A 132 -1.19 -18.12 13.20
C HIS A 132 -0.25 -18.44 14.39
N GLU A 133 -0.28 -19.67 14.93
CA GLU A 133 0.67 -20.12 15.97
C GLU A 133 2.13 -19.96 15.51
N TRP A 134 2.39 -20.16 14.21
CA TRP A 134 3.71 -20.03 13.61
C TRP A 134 4.28 -18.60 13.68
N VAL A 135 3.41 -17.59 13.76
CA VAL A 135 3.81 -16.17 13.82
C VAL A 135 4.56 -15.85 15.11
N ALA A 136 4.34 -16.62 16.19
CA ALA A 136 5.08 -16.50 17.45
C ALA A 136 6.60 -16.67 17.27
N HIS A 137 7.01 -17.38 16.22
CA HIS A 137 8.42 -17.50 15.84
C HIS A 137 9.07 -16.13 15.55
N TYR A 138 8.34 -15.24 14.88
CA TYR A 138 8.81 -13.92 14.51
C TYR A 138 8.62 -12.92 15.66
N GLU A 139 7.50 -13.01 16.38
CA GLU A 139 7.24 -12.17 17.56
C GLU A 139 8.36 -12.31 18.61
N GLY A 140 8.88 -13.54 18.81
CA GLY A 140 10.02 -13.80 19.71
C GLY A 140 11.40 -13.42 19.17
N ARG A 141 11.50 -12.93 17.92
CA ARG A 141 12.77 -12.62 17.22
C ARG A 141 12.85 -11.17 16.72
N ILE A 142 12.01 -10.29 17.25
CA ILE A 142 12.12 -8.85 17.00
C ILE A 142 13.49 -8.39 17.52
N SER A 143 14.35 -7.95 16.61
CA SER A 143 15.78 -7.74 16.86
C SER A 143 16.36 -6.47 16.23
N SER A 144 15.53 -5.69 15.54
CA SER A 144 15.92 -4.36 15.06
C SER A 144 16.33 -3.46 16.22
N ASP A 145 17.25 -2.55 15.96
CA ASP A 145 17.73 -1.58 16.93
C ASP A 145 16.61 -0.61 17.36
N ARG A 146 16.78 0.03 18.52
CA ARG A 146 15.75 0.88 19.14
C ARG A 146 15.23 1.96 18.19
N SER A 147 16.11 2.53 17.37
CA SER A 147 15.72 3.61 16.46
C SER A 147 14.88 3.10 15.28
N CYS A 148 15.11 1.87 14.78
CA CYS A 148 14.23 1.21 13.82
C CYS A 148 12.88 0.84 14.45
N LEU A 149 12.88 0.28 15.66
CA LEU A 149 11.63 -0.07 16.35
C LEU A 149 10.75 1.16 16.59
N ASN A 150 11.33 2.28 17.03
CA ASN A 150 10.58 3.52 17.22
C ASN A 150 9.92 4.00 15.93
N GLU A 151 10.57 3.82 14.79
CA GLU A 151 10.01 4.20 13.49
C GLU A 151 8.91 3.23 13.01
N TRP A 152 8.94 1.94 13.38
CA TRP A 152 7.81 1.00 13.10
C TRP A 152 6.57 1.31 13.95
N HIS A 153 6.78 1.89 15.12
CA HIS A 153 5.74 2.25 16.09
C HIS A 153 5.39 3.73 16.09
N ALA A 154 6.00 4.51 15.19
CA ALA A 154 5.63 5.90 15.00
C ALA A 154 4.18 5.93 14.51
N MET A 155 3.29 6.45 15.35
CA MET A 155 1.98 6.87 14.90
C MET A 155 2.18 8.23 14.25
N ASP A 156 1.70 8.46 13.03
CA ASP A 156 1.52 9.84 12.60
C ASP A 156 0.65 10.48 13.67
N SER A 157 1.16 11.58 14.21
CA SER A 157 0.44 12.43 15.14
C SER A 157 -1.01 12.52 14.69
N LEU A 158 -1.93 12.35 15.63
CA LEU A 158 -3.30 12.79 15.54
C LEU A 158 -3.30 14.31 15.23
N GLU A 159 -2.91 14.71 14.03
CA GLU A 159 -3.33 15.97 13.43
C GLU A 159 -4.79 15.76 13.04
N SER A 160 -5.63 15.64 14.07
CA SER A 160 -7.01 16.06 14.01
C SER A 160 -6.94 17.52 13.58
N ARG A 161 -7.01 17.75 12.27
CA ARG A 161 -7.22 19.08 11.74
C ARG A 161 -8.49 19.56 12.42
N ARG A 162 -8.34 20.52 13.34
CA ARG A 162 -9.46 21.19 13.98
C ARG A 162 -10.42 21.56 12.86
N PRO A 163 -11.71 21.17 12.90
CA PRO A 163 -12.63 21.56 11.87
C PRO A 163 -12.52 23.09 11.72
N PRO A 164 -12.35 23.61 10.48
CA PRO A 164 -12.29 25.05 10.28
C PRO A 164 -13.54 25.68 10.92
N SER A 165 -13.36 26.87 11.49
CA SER A 165 -14.45 27.64 12.10
C SER A 165 -15.68 27.65 11.16
N PRO A 166 -16.92 27.61 11.67
CA PRO A 166 -18.13 27.38 10.87
C PRO A 166 -18.45 28.44 9.80
N ASP A 167 -17.58 29.44 9.60
CA ASP A 167 -17.75 30.52 8.62
C ASP A 167 -17.21 30.20 7.21
N SER A 168 -16.69 29.00 6.95
CA SER A 168 -16.21 28.59 5.61
C SER A 168 -17.03 27.48 4.95
N VAL A 169 -18.07 26.95 5.61
CA VAL A 169 -18.90 25.83 5.11
C VAL A 169 -20.03 26.33 4.21
N ARG A 170 -19.67 27.07 3.15
CA ARG A 170 -20.54 27.37 2.02
C ARG A 170 -19.80 27.25 0.68
N HIS A 171 -18.93 26.25 0.53
CA HIS A 171 -18.60 25.78 -0.82
C HIS A 171 -19.78 24.98 -1.36
N LYS A 172 -20.36 25.41 -2.48
CA LYS A 172 -21.46 24.70 -3.13
C LYS A 172 -20.96 23.32 -3.54
N PRO A 173 -21.72 22.22 -3.33
CA PRO A 173 -21.34 20.88 -3.80
C PRO A 173 -20.94 20.84 -5.29
N THR A 174 -21.51 21.74 -6.09
CA THR A 174 -21.19 21.94 -7.51
C THR A 174 -19.74 22.38 -7.74
N GLU A 175 -19.20 23.32 -6.94
CA GLU A 175 -17.82 23.81 -7.09
C GLU A 175 -16.81 22.71 -6.76
N ARG A 176 -17.05 21.94 -5.69
CA ARG A 176 -16.18 20.81 -5.32
C ARG A 176 -16.14 19.74 -6.41
N SER A 177 -17.31 19.39 -6.97
CA SER A 177 -17.38 18.38 -8.04
C SER A 177 -16.68 18.83 -9.32
N GLU A 178 -16.75 20.13 -9.65
CA GLU A 178 -16.00 20.71 -10.77
C GLU A 178 -14.48 20.62 -10.54
N THR A 179 -14.02 20.94 -9.32
CA THR A 179 -12.61 20.80 -8.94
C THR A 179 -12.15 19.34 -8.99
N GLU A 180 -12.93 18.39 -8.45
CA GLU A 180 -12.63 16.96 -8.52
C GLU A 180 -12.53 16.45 -9.96
N ARG A 181 -13.37 16.98 -10.88
CA ARG A 181 -13.28 16.65 -12.31
C ARG A 181 -11.98 17.16 -12.93
N VAL A 182 -11.58 18.39 -12.64
CA VAL A 182 -10.31 18.97 -13.13
C VAL A 182 -9.11 18.20 -12.57
N ILE A 183 -9.14 17.87 -11.27
CA ILE A 183 -8.13 17.04 -10.62
C ILE A 183 -8.01 15.70 -11.34
N ARG A 184 -9.12 14.99 -11.57
CA ARG A 184 -9.11 13.67 -12.24
C ARG A 184 -8.44 13.73 -13.61
N THR A 185 -8.79 14.72 -14.44
CA THR A 185 -8.19 14.88 -15.77
C THR A 185 -6.68 15.15 -15.69
N ALA A 186 -6.27 16.14 -14.91
CA ALA A 186 -4.85 16.50 -14.80
C ALA A 186 -4.02 15.39 -14.13
N LEU A 187 -4.56 14.71 -13.11
CA LEU A 187 -3.92 13.59 -12.44
C LEU A 187 -3.67 12.43 -13.40
N LYS A 188 -4.67 12.08 -14.24
CA LYS A 188 -4.53 11.05 -15.27
C LYS A 188 -3.40 11.39 -16.26
N GLU A 189 -3.36 12.63 -16.74
CA GLU A 189 -2.28 13.09 -17.64
C GLU A 189 -0.90 13.00 -16.99
N ILE A 190 -0.77 13.43 -15.73
CA ILE A 190 0.48 13.33 -14.98
C ILE A 190 0.90 11.87 -14.85
N MET A 191 0.00 10.98 -14.40
CA MET A 191 0.30 9.56 -14.18
C MET A 191 0.67 8.83 -15.46
N MET A 192 0.12 9.22 -16.61
CA MET A 192 0.53 8.69 -17.92
C MET A 192 1.90 9.19 -18.38
N SER A 193 2.44 10.26 -17.78
CA SER A 193 3.69 10.90 -18.20
C SER A 193 4.90 10.57 -17.32
N VAL A 194 4.67 10.00 -16.13
CA VAL A 194 5.71 9.72 -15.13
C VAL A 194 6.02 8.24 -15.05
N ASP A 195 7.21 7.91 -14.55
CA ASP A 195 7.53 6.55 -14.16
C ASP A 195 6.89 6.22 -12.80
N LEU A 196 5.88 5.36 -12.82
CA LEU A 196 5.09 4.97 -11.63
C LEU A 196 5.86 4.08 -10.66
N ASP A 197 6.95 3.45 -11.11
CA ASP A 197 7.84 2.63 -10.27
C ASP A 197 8.80 3.51 -9.45
N GLU A 198 9.06 4.75 -9.87
CA GLU A 198 10.02 5.66 -9.23
C GLU A 198 9.40 6.91 -8.57
N VAL A 199 8.11 7.18 -8.80
CA VAL A 199 7.42 8.37 -8.27
C VAL A 199 6.60 8.05 -7.01
N THR A 200 6.71 8.87 -5.98
CA THR A 200 5.83 8.80 -4.80
C THR A 200 4.52 9.54 -5.03
N SER A 201 3.46 9.15 -4.32
CA SER A 201 2.17 9.86 -4.30
C SER A 201 2.34 11.35 -3.95
N LYS A 202 3.28 11.67 -3.04
CA LYS A 202 3.62 13.05 -2.68
C LYS A 202 4.20 13.84 -3.84
N GLN A 203 5.06 13.23 -4.66
CA GLN A 203 5.61 13.87 -5.86
C GLN A 203 4.54 14.06 -6.95
N VAL A 204 3.64 13.09 -7.14
CA VAL A 204 2.50 13.23 -8.06
C VAL A 204 1.60 14.38 -7.62
N ARG A 205 1.24 14.45 -6.33
CA ARG A 205 0.44 15.54 -5.77
C ARG A 205 1.11 16.90 -5.93
N ALA A 206 2.41 17.00 -5.67
CA ALA A 206 3.15 18.26 -5.84
C ALA A 206 3.13 18.74 -7.30
N LYS A 207 3.29 17.83 -8.28
CA LYS A 207 3.15 18.16 -9.70
C LYS A 207 1.74 18.60 -10.05
N LEU A 208 0.72 17.95 -9.48
CA LEU A 208 -0.68 18.31 -9.70
C LEU A 208 -1.00 19.72 -9.17
N GLU A 209 -0.53 20.05 -7.97
CA GLU A 209 -0.67 21.39 -7.36
C GLU A 209 0.04 22.45 -8.21
N GLU A 210 1.24 22.16 -8.71
CA GLU A 210 1.98 23.04 -9.63
C GLU A 210 1.26 23.22 -10.97
N CYS A 211 0.72 22.16 -11.57
CA CYS A 211 0.00 22.22 -12.83
C CYS A 211 -1.31 23.02 -12.75
N LEU A 212 -2.01 22.95 -11.61
CA LEU A 212 -3.29 23.62 -11.42
C LEU A 212 -3.15 25.00 -10.77
N ASP A 213 -1.98 25.34 -10.21
CA ASP A 213 -1.72 26.57 -9.44
C ASP A 213 -2.70 26.74 -8.25
N VAL A 214 -3.00 25.63 -7.57
CA VAL A 214 -3.96 25.56 -6.45
C VAL A 214 -3.43 24.67 -5.33
N ASP A 215 -3.63 25.08 -4.07
CA ASP A 215 -3.41 24.20 -2.90
C ASP A 215 -4.49 23.13 -2.83
N LEU A 216 -4.10 21.86 -2.93
CA LEU A 216 -5.01 20.72 -2.94
C LEU A 216 -5.05 20.00 -1.58
N GLY A 217 -4.63 20.68 -0.51
CA GLY A 217 -4.58 20.14 0.84
C GLY A 217 -5.89 19.56 1.40
N GLU A 218 -7.05 19.94 0.87
CA GLU A 218 -8.36 19.33 1.23
C GLU A 218 -8.75 18.13 0.37
N PHE A 219 -8.13 17.96 -0.80
CA PHE A 219 -8.38 16.88 -1.76
C PHE A 219 -7.40 15.72 -1.61
N LYS A 220 -6.50 15.76 -0.62
CA LYS A 220 -5.52 14.72 -0.32
C LYS A 220 -6.06 13.28 -0.39
N SER A 221 -7.13 12.98 0.35
CA SER A 221 -7.74 11.65 0.36
C SER A 221 -8.34 11.29 -1.00
N PHE A 222 -8.99 12.25 -1.66
CA PHE A 222 -9.55 12.04 -3.00
C PHE A 222 -8.45 11.76 -4.03
N ILE A 223 -7.33 12.48 -3.98
CA ILE A 223 -6.18 12.29 -4.89
C ILE A 223 -5.57 10.90 -4.69
N ASP A 224 -5.37 10.46 -3.44
CA ASP A 224 -4.84 9.11 -3.16
C ASP A 224 -5.78 8.01 -3.66
N GLU A 225 -7.09 8.15 -3.46
CA GLU A 225 -8.10 7.21 -3.99
C GLU A 225 -8.10 7.21 -5.53
N GLU A 226 -8.12 8.40 -6.14
CA GLU A 226 -8.19 8.54 -7.59
C GLU A 226 -6.91 8.03 -8.27
N MET A 227 -5.73 8.18 -7.66
CA MET A 227 -4.50 7.57 -8.15
C MET A 227 -4.64 6.05 -8.29
N LEU A 228 -5.24 5.37 -7.30
CA LEU A 228 -5.43 3.91 -7.38
C LEU A 228 -6.46 3.52 -8.44
N VAL A 229 -7.51 4.32 -8.62
CA VAL A 229 -8.50 4.11 -9.69
C VAL A 229 -7.82 4.20 -11.05
N ILE A 230 -7.01 5.24 -11.28
CA ILE A 230 -6.28 5.44 -12.53
C ILE A 230 -5.29 4.29 -12.75
N LEU A 231 -4.52 3.87 -11.75
CA LEU A 231 -3.59 2.73 -11.87
C LEU A 231 -4.31 1.46 -12.30
N GLY A 232 -5.42 1.12 -11.65
CA GLY A 232 -6.18 -0.07 -12.02
C GLY A 232 -6.68 0.00 -13.47
N GLN A 233 -7.06 1.19 -13.93
CA GLN A 233 -7.52 1.42 -15.30
C GLN A 233 -6.40 1.42 -16.34
N MET A 234 -5.14 1.62 -15.93
CA MET A 234 -3.96 1.62 -16.81
C MET A 234 -3.44 0.20 -17.13
N ASP A 235 -3.88 -0.83 -16.41
CA ASP A 235 -3.50 -2.22 -16.69
C ASP A 235 -4.13 -2.70 -18.02
N GLU A 236 -3.32 -2.86 -19.08
CA GLU A 236 -3.83 -3.35 -20.36
C GLU A 236 -4.44 -4.76 -20.27
N ALA A 237 -5.52 -5.00 -21.01
CA ALA A 237 -6.08 -6.32 -21.15
C ALA A 237 -5.16 -7.22 -22.00
N THR A 238 -4.95 -8.46 -21.57
CA THR A 238 -4.09 -9.41 -22.27
C THR A 238 -4.88 -10.09 -23.40
N GLU A 239 -4.43 -9.99 -24.64
CA GLU A 239 -5.02 -10.76 -25.75
C GLU A 239 -4.71 -12.25 -25.58
N ILE A 240 -5.75 -13.08 -25.43
CA ILE A 240 -5.62 -14.54 -25.26
C ILE A 240 -5.96 -15.30 -26.55
N PHE A 241 -6.78 -14.72 -27.41
CA PHE A 241 -7.08 -15.18 -28.77
C PHE A 241 -7.34 -13.95 -29.66
N PRO A 242 -7.29 -14.08 -31.01
CA PRO A 242 -7.62 -12.98 -31.90
C PRO A 242 -8.96 -12.33 -31.51
N HIS A 243 -8.91 -11.04 -31.12
CA HIS A 243 -10.06 -10.25 -30.68
C HIS A 243 -10.72 -10.70 -29.37
N VAL A 244 -10.05 -11.54 -28.56
CA VAL A 244 -10.50 -11.93 -27.22
C VAL A 244 -9.45 -11.52 -26.21
N TYR A 245 -9.81 -10.54 -25.38
CA TYR A 245 -8.96 -9.98 -24.35
C TYR A 245 -9.43 -10.43 -22.97
N LEU A 246 -8.48 -10.84 -22.13
CA LEU A 246 -8.69 -11.08 -20.72
C LEU A 246 -8.25 -9.84 -19.94
N GLY A 247 -9.22 -9.16 -19.33
CA GLY A 247 -9.00 -7.94 -18.55
C GLY A 247 -9.29 -8.11 -17.06
N SER A 248 -8.83 -7.15 -16.25
CA SER A 248 -9.25 -6.97 -14.86
C SER A 248 -10.61 -6.26 -14.81
N GLU A 249 -11.29 -6.27 -13.66
CA GLU A 249 -12.50 -5.45 -13.47
C GLU A 249 -12.22 -3.96 -13.70
N TRP A 250 -10.98 -3.53 -13.43
CA TRP A 250 -10.57 -2.15 -13.54
C TRP A 250 -10.39 -1.69 -14.98
N ASN A 251 -9.70 -2.46 -15.81
CA ASN A 251 -9.53 -2.09 -17.22
C ASN A 251 -10.84 -2.20 -18.01
N ALA A 252 -11.72 -3.15 -17.63
CA ALA A 252 -13.08 -3.24 -18.17
C ALA A 252 -13.94 -2.01 -17.80
N SER A 253 -13.55 -1.22 -16.80
CA SER A 253 -14.23 0.02 -16.43
C SER A 253 -13.71 1.25 -17.20
N ASN A 254 -12.62 1.14 -17.95
CA ASN A 254 -12.02 2.24 -18.70
C ASN A 254 -12.70 2.44 -20.07
N LEU A 255 -13.88 3.07 -20.07
CA LEU A 255 -14.68 3.27 -21.28
C LEU A 255 -13.94 4.05 -22.40
N GLU A 256 -13.07 4.98 -22.04
CA GLU A 256 -12.28 5.76 -23.01
C GLU A 256 -11.31 4.90 -23.80
N GLU A 257 -10.67 3.94 -23.13
CA GLU A 257 -9.72 3.01 -23.75
C GLU A 257 -10.46 1.94 -24.57
N LEU A 258 -11.55 1.39 -24.03
CA LEU A 258 -12.39 0.42 -24.74
C LEU A 258 -12.89 1.00 -26.08
N ASN A 259 -13.36 2.26 -26.09
CA ASN A 259 -13.78 2.92 -27.32
C ASN A 259 -12.65 3.17 -28.33
N LYS A 260 -11.38 3.28 -27.88
CA LYS A 260 -10.23 3.42 -28.77
C LYS A 260 -9.83 2.08 -29.40
N ASN A 261 -10.00 0.98 -28.65
CA ASN A 261 -9.53 -0.34 -29.04
C ASN A 261 -10.54 -1.11 -29.92
N GLY A 262 -11.80 -0.68 -29.98
CA GLY A 262 -12.81 -1.16 -30.94
C GLY A 262 -13.76 -2.20 -30.37
#